data_AF-A0A2G5IF66-F1
#
_entry.id   AF-A0A2G5IF66-F1
#
_cell.length_a   1.000
_cell.length_b   1.000
_cell.length_c   1.000
_cell.angle_alpha   90.00
_cell.angle_beta   90.00
_cell.angle_gamma   90.00
#
_symmetry.space_group_name_H-M   'P 1'
#
loop_
_entity.id
_entity.type
_entity.pdbx_description
1 polymer ?
#
loop_
_entity_poly.entity_id
_entity_poly.type
_entity_poly.pdbx_seq_one_letter_code
_entity_poly.pdbx_strand_id
1 'polypeptide(L)' 'MDAVGREELPPRVRAAVLLAMGRSTEEIGPEIGVSGRTVRRWRARPEVRADIHRVRLRLLDGAVASLRAGVGE' A
#
# COMPACT_ATOMS: atom_id res chain seq x y z
N MET A 1 -4.42 -28.34 3.47
CA MET A 1 -4.53 -27.38 2.36
C MET A 1 -6.02 -27.11 2.16
N ASP A 2 -6.62 -25.95 2.38
CA ASP A 2 -6.18 -24.63 2.83
C ASP A 2 -7.42 -23.94 3.39
N ALA A 3 -7.51 -23.81 4.72
CA ALA A 3 -8.64 -23.17 5.40
C ALA A 3 -8.17 -21.88 6.07
N VAL A 4 -7.75 -20.91 5.26
CA VAL A 4 -7.75 -19.51 5.66
C VAL A 4 -8.35 -18.74 4.49
N GLY A 5 -9.63 -18.41 4.61
CA GLY A 5 -10.24 -17.36 3.81
C GLY A 5 -9.50 -16.05 4.09
N ARG A 6 -8.41 -15.82 3.36
CA ARG A 6 -7.73 -14.54 3.31
C ARG A 6 -8.66 -13.64 2.49
N GLU A 7 -9.55 -12.89 3.14
CA GLU A 7 -10.27 -11.82 2.45
C GLU A 7 -9.23 -10.92 1.79
N GLU A 8 -9.11 -11.07 0.48
CA GLU A 8 -8.17 -10.31 -0.31
C GLU A 8 -8.58 -8.83 -0.16
N LEU A 9 -7.64 -7.99 0.27
CA LEU A 9 -7.91 -6.57 0.48
C LEU A 9 -8.62 -6.00 -0.77
N PRO A 10 -9.65 -5.16 -0.62
CA PRO A 10 -10.32 -4.56 -1.77
C PRO A 10 -9.28 -3.90 -2.70
N PRO A 11 -9.44 -3.96 -4.04
CA PRO A 11 -8.43 -3.46 -4.98
C PRO A 11 -7.96 -2.02 -4.69
N ARG A 12 -8.87 -1.15 -4.23
CA ARG A 12 -8.53 0.22 -3.82
C ARG A 12 -7.56 0.27 -2.63
N VAL A 13 -7.75 -0.62 -1.65
CA VAL A 13 -6.88 -0.71 -0.46
C VAL A 13 -5.52 -1.29 -0.85
N ARG A 14 -5.50 -2.34 -1.70
CA ARG A 14 -4.24 -2.86 -2.27
C ARG A 14 -3.47 -1.78 -3.03
N ALA A 15 -4.16 -0.99 -3.87
CA ALA A 15 -3.57 0.13 -4.58
C ALA A 15 -2.96 1.17 -3.62
N ALA A 16 -3.64 1.52 -2.52
CA ALA A 16 -3.11 2.47 -1.54
C ALA A 16 -1.82 1.98 -0.88
N VAL A 17 -1.73 0.68 -0.57
CA VAL A 17 -0.51 0.08 -0.02
C VAL A 17 0.63 0.14 -1.04
N LEU A 18 0.39 -0.28 -2.28
CA LEU A 18 1.42 -0.29 -3.33
C LEU A 18 1.89 1.14 -3.68
N LEU A 19 0.98 2.12 -3.73
CA LEU A 19 1.32 3.53 -3.91
C LEU A 19 2.12 4.09 -2.73
N ALA A 20 1.83 3.66 -1.50
CA ALA A 20 2.59 4.05 -0.33
C ALA A 20 4.03 3.54 -0.39
N MET A 21 4.24 2.34 -0.94
CA MET A 21 5.56 1.76 -1.23
C MET A 21 6.28 2.38 -2.44
N GLY A 22 5.66 3.36 -3.12
CA GLY A 22 6.29 4.11 -4.22
C GLY A 22 6.15 3.47 -5.61
N ARG A 23 5.32 2.43 -5.75
CA ARG A 23 5.05 1.79 -7.05
C ARG A 23 4.28 2.72 -7.98
N SER A 24 4.54 2.62 -9.29
CA SER A 24 3.87 3.42 -10.31
C SER A 24 2.44 2.94 -10.57
N THR A 25 1.58 3.81 -11.13
CA THR A 25 0.19 3.44 -11.44
C THR A 25 0.08 2.37 -12.52
N GLU A 26 1.07 2.36 -13.43
CA GLU A 26 1.22 1.47 -14.57
C GLU A 26 1.58 0.05 -14.11
N GLU A 27 2.42 -0.09 -13.08
CA GLU A 27 2.73 -1.38 -12.45
C GLU A 27 1.57 -1.90 -11.61
N ILE A 28 0.94 -1.03 -10.82
CA ILE A 28 -0.10 -1.42 -9.85
C ILE A 28 -1.35 -1.94 -10.55
N GLY A 29 -1.77 -1.30 -11.65
CA GLY A 29 -3.02 -1.64 -12.32
C GLY A 29 -3.12 -3.14 -12.65
N PRO A 30 -2.22 -3.68 -13.49
CA PRO A 30 -2.20 -5.11 -13.82
C PRO A 30 -2.09 -6.02 -12.60
N GLU A 31 -1.30 -5.63 -11.59
CA GLU A 31 -1.10 -6.41 -10.36
C GLU A 31 -2.39 -6.63 -9.54
N ILE A 32 -3.35 -5.71 -9.65
CA ILE A 32 -4.62 -5.75 -8.90
C ILE A 32 -5.84 -5.91 -9.82
N GLY A 33 -5.63 -6.21 -11.10
CA GLY A 33 -6.71 -6.46 -12.08
C GLY A 33 -7.47 -5.22 -12.57
N VAL A 34 -6.84 -4.02 -12.58
CA VAL A 34 -7.46 -2.79 -13.10
C VAL A 34 -6.52 -2.02 -14.04
N SER A 35 -7.01 -1.00 -14.74
CA SER A 35 -6.13 -0.14 -15.55
C SER A 35 -5.29 0.80 -14.67
N GLY A 36 -4.08 1.16 -15.09
CA GLY A 36 -3.30 2.22 -14.41
C GLY A 36 -4.03 3.57 -14.36
N ARG A 37 -4.88 3.87 -15.35
CA ARG A 37 -5.79 5.03 -15.33
C ARG A 37 -6.77 4.96 -14.15
N THR A 38 -7.31 3.79 -13.84
CA THR A 38 -8.18 3.58 -12.67
C THR A 38 -7.42 3.89 -11.38
N VAL A 39 -6.18 3.39 -11.25
CA VAL A 39 -5.33 3.66 -10.08
C VAL A 39 -5.00 5.16 -9.96
N ARG A 40 -4.65 5.83 -11.07
CA ARG A 40 -4.41 7.28 -11.11
C ARG A 40 -5.64 8.07 -10.66
N ARG A 41 -6.84 7.67 -11.11
CA ARG A 41 -8.11 8.27 -10.68
C ARG A 41 -8.35 8.07 -9.19
N TRP A 42 -8.06 6.87 -8.65
CA TRP A 42 -8.15 6.61 -7.22
C TRP A 42 -7.16 7.45 -6.42
N ARG A 43 -5.89 7.55 -6.84
CA ARG A 43 -4.86 8.36 -6.17
C ARG A 43 -5.27 9.83 -5.99
N ALA A 44 -6.09 10.38 -6.87
CA ALA A 44 -6.58 11.75 -6.76
C ALA A 44 -7.68 11.93 -5.68
N ARG A 45 -8.33 10.85 -5.25
CA ARG A 45 -9.45 10.89 -4.30
C ARG A 45 -8.95 11.16 -2.87
N PRO A 46 -9.58 12.08 -2.11
CA PRO A 46 -9.14 12.42 -0.75
C PRO A 46 -9.01 11.22 0.19
N GLU A 47 -9.96 10.28 0.13
CA GLU A 47 -9.97 9.08 0.97
C GLU A 47 -8.79 8.14 0.67
N VAL A 48 -8.43 7.98 -0.60
CA VAL A 48 -7.28 7.15 -1.00
C VAL A 48 -5.97 7.83 -0.65
N ARG A 49 -5.89 9.17 -0.76
CA ARG A 49 -4.70 9.90 -0.29
C ARG A 49 -4.50 9.73 1.22
N ALA A 50 -5.58 9.77 2.00
CA ALA A 50 -5.52 9.53 3.44
C ALA A 50 -5.06 8.11 3.77
N ASP A 51 -5.49 7.11 2.98
CA ASP A 51 -5.03 5.73 3.11
C ASP A 51 -3.53 5.60 2.79
N ILE A 52 -3.07 6.18 1.68
CA ILE A 52 -1.64 6.20 1.30
C ILE A 52 -0.80 6.83 2.42
N HIS A 53 -1.26 7.97 2.97
CA HIS A 53 -0.55 8.66 4.04
C HIS A 53 -0.46 7.80 5.31
N ARG A 54 -1.58 7.19 5.74
CA ARG A 54 -1.58 6.27 6.89
C ARG A 54 -0.64 5.10 6.71
N VAL A 55 -0.61 4.48 5.53
CA VAL A 55 0.30 3.36 5.26
C VAL A 55 1.75 3.83 5.32
N ARG A 56 2.08 4.99 4.73
CA ARG A 56 3.44 5.56 4.81
C ARG A 56 3.90 5.81 6.24
N LEU A 57 3.03 6.38 7.08
CA LEU A 57 3.36 6.60 8.49
C LEU A 57 3.68 5.28 9.20
N ARG A 58 2.88 4.23 8.98
CA ARG A 58 3.14 2.90 9.56
C ARG A 58 4.45 2.28 9.06
N LEU A 59 4.77 2.45 7.78
CA LEU A 59 6.05 1.98 7.23
C LEU A 59 7.23 2.71 7.87
N LEU A 60 7.10 4.03 8.10
CA LEU A 60 8.11 4.83 8.78
C LEU A 60 8.26 4.42 10.25
N ASP A 61 7.15 4.20 10.97
CA ASP A 61 7.19 3.75 12.36
C ASP A 61 7.95 2.42 12.49
N GLY A 62 7.67 1.48 11.59
CA GLY A 62 8.38 0.20 11.52
C GLY A 62 9.87 0.38 11.21
N ALA A 63 10.21 1.23 10.23
CA ALA A 63 11.60 1.50 9.88
C ALA A 63 12.38 2.16 11.04
N VAL A 64 11.76 3.09 11.76
CA VAL A 64 12.35 3.74 12.95
C VAL A 64 12.56 2.73 14.06
N ALA A 65 11.61 1.82 14.30
CA ALA A 65 11.76 0.77 15.29
C ALA A 65 12.93 -0.16 14.96
N SER A 66 13.05 -0.59 13.70
CA SER A 66 14.18 -1.42 13.24
C SER A 66 15.52 -0.71 13.39
N LEU A 67 15.58 0.59 13.06
CA LEU A 67 16.80 1.38 13.23
C LEU A 67 17.21 1.47 14.71
N ARG A 68 16.25 1.70 15.62
CA ARG A 68 16.52 1.74 17.07
C ARG A 68 17.03 0.41 17.61
N ALA A 69 16.51 -0.71 17.12
CA ALA A 69 16.96 -2.04 17.53
C ALA A 69 18.43 -2.28 17.11
N GLY A 70 18.80 -1.92 15.88
CA GLY A 70 20.17 -2.12 15.37
C GLY A 70 21.22 -1.13 15.89
N VAL A 71 20.82 0.03 16.42
CA VAL A 71 21.74 1.01 17.06
C VAL A 71 22.08 0.62 18.51
N GLY A 72 21.36 -0.35 19.10
CA GLY A 72 21.61 -0.87 20.44
C GLY A 72 22.53 -2.09 20.50
N GLU A 73 23.00 -2.61 19.35
CA GLU A 73 24.01 -3.67 19.22
C GLU A 73 25.42 -3.07 19.03
#